data_AF-T0P8U8-F1
#
_entry.id   AF-T0P8U8-F1
#
_cell.length_a   1.000
_cell.length_b   1.000
_cell.length_c   1.000
_cell.angle_alpha   90.00
_cell.angle_beta   90.00
_cell.angle_gamma   90.00
#
_symmetry.space_group_name_H-M   'P 1'
#
loop_
_entity.id
_entity.type
_entity.pdbx_description
1 polymer ?
#
loop_
_entity_poly.entity_id
_entity_poly.type
_entity_poly.pdbx_seq_one_letter_code
_entity_poly.pdbx_strand_id
1 'polypeptide(L)'
;MSDLKISEIMSMQEELQEKYKGKWMPLTPDNGRSSLLWLIEEMGEVIAIIKKRGEKAIMDDSEVRQAFVEEMVDVIMYYTDALACYGITSAEFSEAFMKKHIKNMGRDFVTEHKEFLQNE
;
A
#
# COMPACT_ATOMS: atom_id res chain seq x y z
N MET A 1 11.82 14.39 -11.46
CA MET A 1 11.54 12.96 -11.71
C MET A 1 10.12 12.84 -12.22
N SER A 2 9.82 11.83 -13.05
CA SER A 2 8.45 11.48 -13.44
C SER A 2 7.77 10.71 -12.31
N ASP A 3 6.44 10.69 -12.30
CA ASP A 3 5.66 9.83 -11.42
C ASP A 3 5.97 8.35 -11.71
N LEU A 4 5.93 7.54 -10.64
CA LEU A 4 6.21 6.10 -10.72
C LEU A 4 4.96 5.32 -11.10
N LYS A 5 5.12 4.39 -12.04
CA LYS A 5 4.15 3.34 -12.34
C LYS A 5 4.32 2.18 -11.36
N ILE A 6 3.23 1.43 -11.12
CA ILE A 6 3.29 0.23 -10.28
C ILE A 6 4.33 -0.78 -10.76
N SER A 7 4.54 -0.92 -12.08
CA SER A 7 5.59 -1.78 -12.64
C SER A 7 7.01 -1.33 -12.25
N GLU A 8 7.24 -0.02 -12.14
CA GLU A 8 8.54 0.53 -11.74
C GLU A 8 8.77 0.30 -10.23
N ILE A 9 7.72 0.49 -9.42
CA ILE A 9 7.79 0.20 -7.98
C ILE A 9 8.09 -1.27 -7.72
N MET A 10 7.40 -2.19 -8.41
CA MET A 10 7.65 -3.63 -8.28
C MET A 10 9.06 -4.01 -8.73
N SER A 11 9.56 -3.44 -9.84
CA SER A 11 10.95 -3.66 -10.28
C SER A 11 11.97 -3.19 -9.24
N MET A 12 11.73 -2.05 -8.59
CA MET A 12 12.61 -1.56 -7.53
C MET A 12 12.61 -2.49 -6.30
N GLN A 13 11.47 -3.12 -5.97
CA GLN A 13 11.43 -4.14 -4.90
C GLN A 13 12.21 -5.39 -5.26
N GLU A 14 12.10 -5.86 -6.52
CA GLU A 14 12.89 -7.01 -6.99
C GLU A 14 14.39 -6.76 -6.87
N GLU A 15 14.84 -5.54 -7.22
CA GLU A 15 16.24 -5.13 -7.06
C GLU A 15 16.69 -5.16 -5.59
N LEU A 16 15.85 -4.68 -4.66
CA LEU A 16 16.14 -4.72 -3.22
C LEU A 16 16.18 -6.16 -2.69
N GLN A 17 15.24 -7.00 -3.10
CA GLN A 17 15.16 -8.41 -2.71
C GLN A 17 16.39 -9.21 -3.18
N GLU A 18 16.87 -8.97 -4.41
CA GLU A 18 18.09 -9.62 -4.88
C GLU A 18 19.32 -9.08 -4.14
N LYS A 19 19.40 -7.77 -3.89
CA LYS A 19 20.50 -7.15 -3.13
C LYS A 19 20.61 -7.68 -1.70
N TYR A 20 19.47 -7.92 -1.04
CA TYR A 20 19.40 -8.38 0.35
C TYR A 20 19.03 -9.86 0.48
N LYS A 21 19.19 -10.63 -0.59
CA LYS A 21 18.95 -12.07 -0.61
C LYS A 21 19.70 -12.80 0.50
N GLY A 22 18.99 -13.65 1.23
CA GLY A 22 19.51 -14.38 2.40
C GLY A 22 19.57 -13.54 3.69
N LYS A 23 19.27 -12.24 3.64
CA LYS A 23 19.03 -11.40 4.81
C LYS A 23 17.55 -11.06 4.97
N TRP A 24 16.87 -10.73 3.87
CA TRP A 24 15.44 -10.47 3.84
C TRP A 24 14.65 -11.76 3.68
N MET A 25 13.41 -11.75 4.17
CA MET A 25 12.49 -12.86 4.01
C MET A 25 12.15 -13.02 2.52
N PRO A 26 12.32 -14.22 1.94
CA PRO A 26 12.12 -14.40 0.51
C PRO A 26 10.65 -14.21 0.13
N LEU A 27 10.42 -13.59 -1.02
CA LEU A 27 9.08 -13.38 -1.59
C LEU A 27 8.51 -14.68 -2.14
N THR A 28 7.87 -15.46 -1.27
CA THR A 28 7.22 -16.73 -1.58
C THR A 28 5.81 -16.72 -1.02
N PRO A 29 4.87 -17.53 -1.55
CA PRO A 29 3.49 -17.57 -1.06
C PRO A 29 3.36 -17.77 0.46
N ASP A 30 4.20 -18.62 1.05
CA ASP A 30 4.20 -18.91 2.50
C ASP A 30 4.55 -17.67 3.37
N ASN A 31 5.27 -16.71 2.79
CA ASN A 31 5.70 -15.49 3.46
C ASN A 31 4.78 -14.29 3.19
N GLY A 32 3.82 -14.42 2.25
CA GLY A 32 2.90 -13.32 1.92
C GLY A 32 2.07 -12.83 3.11
N ARG A 33 1.76 -13.72 4.06
CA ARG A 33 1.14 -13.34 5.34
C ARG A 33 2.03 -12.37 6.12
N SER A 34 3.34 -12.63 6.18
CA SER A 34 4.29 -11.79 6.92
C SER A 34 4.40 -10.41 6.28
N SER A 35 4.46 -10.32 4.94
CA SER A 35 4.44 -9.02 4.23
C SER A 35 3.18 -8.20 4.56
N LEU A 36 2.01 -8.84 4.66
CA LEU A 36 0.78 -8.16 5.08
C LEU A 36 0.82 -7.71 6.54
N LEU A 37 1.47 -8.47 7.44
CA LEU A 37 1.63 -8.06 8.84
C LEU A 37 2.57 -6.86 8.95
N TRP A 38 3.68 -6.86 8.20
CA TRP A 38 4.60 -5.73 8.15
C TRP A 38 3.94 -4.47 7.58
N LEU A 39 3.13 -4.60 6.52
CA LEU A 39 2.31 -3.50 6.02
C LEU A 39 1.46 -2.86 7.14
N ILE A 40 0.87 -3.67 8.02
CA ILE A 40 0.07 -3.16 9.15
C ILE A 40 0.96 -2.48 10.21
N GLU A 41 2.18 -2.97 10.43
CA GLU A 41 3.16 -2.31 11.30
C GLU A 41 3.51 -0.91 10.75
N GLU A 42 3.80 -0.78 9.45
CA GLU A 42 4.09 0.52 8.81
C GLU A 42 2.88 1.46 8.84
N MET A 43 1.68 0.94 8.66
CA MET A 43 0.47 1.75 8.87
C MET A 43 0.36 2.25 10.33
N GLY A 44 0.86 1.47 11.28
CA GLY A 44 1.00 1.88 12.68
C GLY A 44 1.96 3.06 12.86
N GLU A 45 3.05 3.11 12.09
CA GLU A 45 4.02 4.22 12.08
C GLU A 45 3.41 5.50 11.51
N VAL A 46 2.69 5.40 10.38
CA VAL A 46 1.87 6.49 9.83
C VAL A 46 0.91 7.06 10.88
N ILE A 47 0.16 6.17 11.55
CA ILE A 47 -0.78 6.55 12.62
C ILE A 47 -0.04 7.18 13.80
N ALA A 48 1.15 6.69 14.15
CA ALA A 48 1.94 7.24 15.24
C ALA A 48 2.35 8.69 14.97
N ILE A 49 2.72 9.03 13.74
CA ILE A 49 3.02 10.42 13.34
C ILE A 49 1.77 11.29 13.50
N ILE A 50 0.62 10.85 12.99
CA ILE A 50 -0.65 11.58 13.15
C ILE A 50 -0.96 11.81 14.63
N LYS A 51 -0.87 10.77 15.47
CA LYS A 51 -1.18 10.87 16.91
C LYS A 51 -0.20 11.75 17.69
N LYS A 52 1.09 11.73 17.35
CA LYS A 52 2.13 12.44 18.09
C LYS A 52 2.33 13.88 17.64
N ARG A 53 2.10 14.17 16.36
CA ARG A 53 2.39 15.48 15.74
C ARG A 53 1.13 16.23 15.31
N GLY A 54 0.05 15.52 15.01
CA GLY A 54 -1.18 16.09 14.48
C GLY A 54 -1.08 16.43 12.99
N GLU A 55 -2.23 16.55 12.35
CA GLU A 55 -2.38 16.81 10.91
C GLU A 55 -1.75 18.15 10.53
N LYS A 56 -1.85 19.16 11.40
CA LYS A 56 -1.27 20.48 11.16
C LYS A 56 0.24 20.43 11.01
N ALA A 57 0.94 19.68 11.87
CA ALA A 57 2.39 19.53 11.76
C ALA A 57 2.78 18.78 10.47
N ILE A 58 2.03 17.76 10.06
CA ILE A 58 2.25 17.07 8.77
C ILE A 58 2.14 18.02 7.58
N MET A 59 1.29 19.06 7.68
CA MET A 59 1.09 20.04 6.61
C MET A 59 2.09 21.20 6.63
N ASP A 60 2.49 21.66 7.83
CA ASP A 60 3.23 22.91 8.01
C ASP A 60 4.73 22.71 8.34
N ASP A 61 5.13 21.54 8.84
CA ASP A 61 6.52 21.20 9.20
C ASP A 61 7.12 20.25 8.17
N SER A 62 8.19 20.68 7.50
CA SER A 62 8.84 19.91 6.43
C SER A 62 9.47 18.61 6.91
N GLU A 63 10.00 18.57 8.14
CA GLU A 63 10.62 17.36 8.68
C GLU A 63 9.54 16.33 9.03
N VAL A 64 8.44 16.78 9.63
CA VAL A 64 7.28 15.91 9.92
C VAL A 64 6.65 15.41 8.61
N ARG A 65 6.55 16.27 7.59
CA ARG A 65 6.05 15.89 6.27
C ARG A 65 6.91 14.81 5.62
N GLN A 66 8.24 14.95 5.70
CA GLN A 66 9.16 13.98 5.13
C GLN A 66 9.02 12.62 5.80
N ALA A 67 9.07 12.58 7.14
CA ALA A 67 8.86 11.34 7.89
C ALA A 67 7.50 10.72 7.56
N PHE A 68 6.43 11.51 7.51
CA PHE A 68 5.10 11.01 7.15
C PHE A 68 5.04 10.38 5.76
N VAL A 69 5.71 10.98 4.77
CA VAL A 69 5.77 10.43 3.41
C VAL A 69 6.61 9.16 3.37
N GLU A 70 7.69 9.07 4.15
CA GLU A 70 8.53 7.88 4.28
C GLU A 70 7.73 6.68 4.80
N GLU A 71 7.00 6.82 5.91
CA GLU A 71 6.16 5.73 6.44
C GLU A 71 5.07 5.30 5.42
N MET A 72 4.52 6.26 4.68
CA MET A 72 3.56 5.97 3.60
C MET A 72 4.20 5.22 2.43
N VAL A 73 5.49 5.45 2.16
CA VAL A 73 6.26 4.67 1.18
C VAL A 73 6.48 3.26 1.70
N ASP A 74 6.83 3.07 2.97
CA ASP A 74 7.06 1.75 3.56
C ASP A 74 5.80 0.88 3.52
N VAL A 75 4.61 1.47 3.75
CA VAL A 75 3.32 0.80 3.50
C VAL A 75 3.21 0.28 2.06
N ILE A 76 3.59 1.10 1.07
CA ILE A 76 3.57 0.68 -0.34
C ILE A 76 4.62 -0.39 -0.61
N MET A 77 5.81 -0.32 0.00
CA MET A 77 6.86 -1.31 -0.17
C MET A 77 6.37 -2.71 0.24
N TYR A 78 5.82 -2.85 1.45
CA TYR A 78 5.29 -4.14 1.91
C TYR A 78 4.01 -4.57 1.20
N TYR A 79 3.21 -3.61 0.71
CA TYR A 79 2.08 -3.95 -0.17
C TYR A 79 2.58 -4.60 -1.46
N THR A 80 3.61 -4.05 -2.09
CA THR A 80 4.19 -4.61 -3.30
C THR A 80 4.90 -5.95 -3.06
N ASP A 81 5.53 -6.13 -1.90
CA ASP A 81 6.08 -7.43 -1.50
C ASP A 81 4.98 -8.48 -1.33
N ALA A 82 3.82 -8.11 -0.77
CA ALA A 82 2.67 -9.01 -0.68
C ALA A 82 2.13 -9.39 -2.06
N LEU A 83 2.05 -8.45 -3.01
CA LEU A 83 1.68 -8.74 -4.39
C LEU A 83 2.66 -9.75 -5.02
N ALA A 84 3.96 -9.50 -4.86
CA ALA A 84 5.02 -10.35 -5.40
C ALA A 84 5.03 -11.75 -4.77
N CYS A 85 4.78 -11.88 -3.46
CA CYS A 85 4.64 -13.18 -2.78
C CYS A 85 3.57 -14.07 -3.42
N TYR A 86 2.49 -13.48 -3.93
CA TYR A 86 1.38 -14.19 -4.58
C TYR A 86 1.47 -14.20 -6.11
N GLY A 87 2.58 -13.71 -6.69
CA GLY A 87 2.78 -13.66 -8.13
C GLY A 87 1.82 -12.72 -8.86
N ILE A 88 1.22 -11.75 -8.16
CA ILE A 88 0.34 -10.76 -8.78
C ILE A 88 1.18 -9.80 -9.61
N THR A 89 0.91 -9.76 -10.91
CA THR A 89 1.69 -8.92 -11.84
C THR A 89 1.21 -7.46 -11.83
N SER A 90 2.08 -6.54 -12.24
CA SER A 90 1.71 -5.13 -12.42
C SER A 90 0.55 -4.93 -13.41
N ALA A 91 0.46 -5.79 -14.43
CA ALA A 91 -0.62 -5.77 -15.43
C ALA A 91 -1.95 -6.22 -14.82
N GLU A 92 -1.96 -7.36 -14.13
CA GLU A 92 -3.13 -7.90 -13.42
C GLU A 92 -3.66 -6.88 -12.40
N PHE A 93 -2.76 -6.31 -11.59
CA PHE A 93 -3.12 -5.32 -10.60
C PHE A 93 -3.73 -4.05 -11.24
N SER A 94 -3.10 -3.54 -12.29
CA SER A 94 -3.58 -2.35 -13.01
C SER A 94 -4.96 -2.59 -13.62
N GLU A 95 -5.20 -3.76 -14.22
CA GLU A 95 -6.51 -4.12 -14.77
C GLU A 95 -7.59 -4.18 -13.68
N ALA A 96 -7.29 -4.82 -12.55
CA ALA A 96 -8.19 -4.89 -11.40
C ALA A 96 -8.50 -3.49 -10.84
N PHE A 97 -7.49 -2.62 -10.73
CA PHE A 97 -7.66 -1.24 -10.28
C PHE A 97 -8.57 -0.45 -11.23
N MET A 98 -8.33 -0.53 -12.55
CA MET A 98 -9.16 0.15 -13.55
C MET A 98 -10.61 -0.33 -13.54
N LYS A 99 -10.84 -1.65 -13.46
CA LYS A 99 -12.20 -2.22 -13.31
C LYS A 99 -12.88 -1.70 -12.04
N LYS A 100 -12.16 -1.65 -10.92
CA LYS A 100 -12.68 -1.13 -9.65
C LYS A 100 -13.01 0.37 -9.74
N HIS A 101 -12.16 1.16 -10.40
CA HIS A 101 -12.39 2.58 -10.62
C HIS A 101 -13.66 2.83 -11.44
N ILE A 102 -13.81 2.16 -12.59
CA ILE A 102 -15.01 2.26 -13.45
C ILE A 102 -16.27 1.88 -12.66
N LYS A 103 -16.21 0.76 -11.91
CA LYS A 103 -17.32 0.33 -11.06
C LYS A 103 -17.69 1.41 -10.03
N ASN A 104 -16.70 2.00 -9.36
CA ASN A 104 -16.92 3.02 -8.33
C ASN A 104 -17.47 4.34 -8.92
N MET A 105 -17.10 4.71 -10.15
CA MET A 105 -17.63 5.91 -10.82
C MET A 105 -19.14 5.81 -11.12
N GLY A 106 -19.65 4.60 -11.33
CA GLY A 106 -21.07 4.34 -11.53
C GLY A 106 -21.83 3.94 -10.25
N ARG A 107 -21.21 4.08 -9.07
CA ARG A 107 -21.74 3.52 -7.82
C ARG A 107 -22.62 4.52 -7.08
N ASP A 108 -23.82 4.09 -6.70
CA ASP A 108 -24.68 4.84 -5.77
C ASP A 108 -24.47 4.33 -4.34
N PHE A 109 -23.54 4.97 -3.63
CA PHE A 109 -23.21 4.62 -2.25
C PHE A 109 -24.38 4.81 -1.28
N VAL A 110 -25.30 5.74 -1.56
CA VAL A 110 -26.42 6.04 -0.67
C VAL A 110 -27.45 4.91 -0.73
N THR A 111 -27.76 4.43 -1.92
CA THR A 111 -28.70 3.33 -2.11
C THR A 111 -28.12 2.01 -1.61
N GLU A 112 -26.87 1.70 -1.96
CA GLU A 112 -26.22 0.47 -1.50
C GLU A 112 -26.06 0.41 0.04
N HIS A 113 -25.76 1.53 0.70
CA HIS A 113 -25.65 1.56 2.15
C HIS A 113 -27.00 1.32 2.84
N LYS A 114 -28.10 1.85 2.26
CA LYS A 114 -29.46 1.59 2.75
C LYS A 114 -29.86 0.13 2.58
N GLU A 115 -29.54 -0.49 1.45
CA GLU A 115 -29.81 -1.91 1.21
C GLU A 115 -28.99 -2.81 2.15
N PHE A 116 -27.72 -2.46 2.43
CA PHE A 116 -26.90 -3.20 3.39
C PHE A 116 -27.50 -3.21 4.79
N LEU A 117 -27.94 -2.04 5.30
CA LEU A 117 -28.55 -1.91 6.63
C LEU A 117 -29.97 -2.51 6.74
N GLN A 118 -30.63 -2.79 5.61
CA GLN A 118 -31.95 -3.44 5.58
C GLN A 118 -31.88 -4.97 5.47
N ASN A 119 -30.71 -5.51 5.13
CA ASN A 119 -30.46 -6.94 5.03
C ASN A 119 -29.78 -7.54 6.28
N GLU A 120 -29.66 -6.76 7.36
CA GLU A 120 -29.35 -7.19 8.75
C GLU A 120 -30.64 -7.21 9.59
#